data_AF-A0A2T0AY41-F1
#
_entry.id   AF-A0A2T0AY41-F1
#
_cell.length_a   1.000
_cell.length_b   1.000
_cell.length_c   1.000
_cell.angle_alpha   90.00
_cell.angle_beta   90.00
_cell.angle_gamma   90.00
#
_symmetry.space_group_name_H-M   'P 1'
#
loop_
_entity.id
_entity.type
_entity.pdbx_description
1 polymer ?
#
loop_
_entity_poly.entity_id
_entity_poly.type
_entity_poly.pdbx_seq_one_letter_code
_entity_poly.pdbx_strand_id
1 'polypeptide(L)' 'MCEANAYFLKEGGEEELVFENVDRIIPREDGILMEDIFGKKKIFRARIKEMALVDHKIFLEAI' A
#
# COMPACT_ATOMS: atom_id res chain seq x y z
N MET A 1 -5.95 -14.20 -8.26
CA MET A 1 -6.29 -13.08 -7.35
C MET A 1 -5.42 -11.94 -7.82
N CYS A 2 -6.01 -10.86 -8.33
CA CYS A 2 -5.26 -9.71 -8.85
C CYS A 2 -4.96 -8.67 -7.76
N GLU A 3 -5.47 -8.92 -6.55
CA GLU A 3 -5.34 -8.07 -5.38
C GLU A 3 -3.89 -8.10 -4.88
N ALA A 4 -3.42 -6.96 -4.34
CA ALA A 4 -2.09 -6.84 -3.75
C ALA A 4 -2.20 -6.41 -2.28
N ASN A 5 -1.18 -6.71 -1.48
CA ASN A 5 -1.06 -6.24 -0.12
C ASN A 5 -0.10 -5.04 -0.07
N ALA A 6 -0.40 -4.07 0.78
CA ALA A 6 0.46 -2.91 1.01
C ALA A 6 1.34 -3.10 2.25
N TYR A 7 2.62 -2.80 2.09
CA TYR A 7 3.64 -2.91 3.12
C TYR A 7 4.39 -1.59 3.27
N PHE A 8 4.74 -1.21 4.50
CA PHE A 8 5.81 -0.22 4.69
C PHE A 8 7.15 -0.91 4.55
N LEU A 9 8.04 -0.35 3.72
CA LEU A 9 9.40 -0.83 3.58
C LEU A 9 10.32 0.00 4.49
N LYS A 10 10.75 -0.59 5.61
CA LYS A 10 11.62 0.07 6.59
C LYS A 10 13.07 0.13 6.11
N GLU A 11 13.86 0.99 6.77
CA GLU A 11 15.31 0.97 6.64
C GLU A 11 15.84 -0.42 7.04
N GLY A 12 16.56 -1.09 6.12
CA GLY A 12 17.02 -2.47 6.30
C GLY A 12 16.23 -3.54 5.53
N GLY A 13 15.16 -3.16 4.84
CA GLY A 13 14.42 -4.07 3.95
C GLY A 13 13.33 -4.89 4.63
N GLU A 14 13.01 -4.59 5.90
CA GLU A 14 11.87 -5.20 6.59
C GLU A 14 10.55 -4.69 5.98
N GLU A 15 9.67 -5.63 5.63
CA GLU A 15 8.33 -5.37 5.12
C GLU A 15 7.31 -5.45 6.25
N GLU A 16 6.65 -4.34 6.58
CA GLU A 16 5.55 -4.33 7.56
C GLU A 16 4.21 -4.28 6.84
N LEU A 17 3.42 -5.37 6.93
CA LEU A 17 2.08 -5.42 6.35
C LEU A 17 1.15 -4.40 7.02
N VAL A 18 0.57 -3.49 6.22
CA VAL A 18 -0.26 -2.41 6.74
C VAL A 18 -1.67 -2.35 6.17
N PHE A 19 -1.89 -2.98 5.02
CA PHE A 19 -3.20 -3.07 4.39
C PHE A 19 -3.28 -4.30 3.49
N GLU A 20 -4.37 -5.06 3.58
CA GLU A 20 -4.56 -6.31 2.84
C GLU A 20 -5.61 -6.14 1.75
N ASN A 21 -5.50 -6.95 0.69
CA ASN A 21 -6.49 -7.05 -0.39
C ASN A 21 -6.81 -5.71 -1.04
N VAL A 22 -5.79 -4.91 -1.36
CA VAL A 22 -5.93 -3.59 -1.95
C VAL A 22 -6.53 -3.71 -3.36
N ASP A 23 -7.67 -3.04 -3.56
CA ASP A 23 -8.36 -2.92 -4.84
C ASP A 23 -8.08 -1.57 -5.51
N ARG A 24 -8.01 -0.49 -4.70
CA ARG A 24 -7.87 0.87 -5.21
C ARG A 24 -6.89 1.70 -4.41
N ILE A 25 -6.04 2.46 -5.11
CA ILE A 25 -5.13 3.45 -4.52
C ILE A 25 -5.38 4.80 -5.16
N ILE A 26 -5.59 5.82 -4.32
CA ILE A 26 -5.86 7.19 -4.75
C ILE A 26 -4.84 8.10 -4.07
N PRO A 27 -3.82 8.60 -4.79
CA PRO A 27 -2.90 9.60 -4.29
C PRO A 27 -3.63 10.89 -3.89
N ARG A 28 -3.20 11.51 -2.80
CA ARG A 28 -3.70 12.79 -2.28
C ARG A 28 -2.52 13.67 -1.88
N GLU A 29 -2.79 14.94 -1.59
CA GLU A 29 -1.75 15.88 -1.14
C GLU A 29 -1.10 15.46 0.19
N ASP A 30 -1.84 14.80 1.07
CA ASP A 30 -1.42 14.42 2.43
C ASP A 30 -1.07 12.92 2.57
N GLY A 31 -0.99 12.18 1.45
CA GLY A 31 -0.61 10.77 1.43
C GLY A 31 -1.39 9.96 0.39
N ILE A 32 -1.78 8.74 0.75
CA ILE A 32 -2.57 7.86 -0.12
C ILE A 32 -3.83 7.37 0.59
N LEU A 33 -4.94 7.35 -0.13
CA LEU A 33 -6.14 6.64 0.27
C LEU A 33 -6.11 5.26 -0.38
N MET A 34 -6.23 4.20 0.41
CA MET A 34 -6.38 2.83 -0.08
C MET A 34 -7.75 2.27 0.27
N GLU A 35 -8.31 1.50 -0.65
CA GLU A 35 -9.58 0.77 -0.53
C GLU A 35 -9.33 -0.72 -0.78
N ASP A 36 -9.83 -1.58 0.11
CA ASP A 36 -9.77 -3.03 -0.06
C ASP A 36 -10.99 -3.58 -0.83
N ILE A 37 -10.95 -4.87 -1.21
CA ILE A 37 -12.04 -5.53 -1.94
C ILE A 37 -13.38 -5.58 -1.20
N PHE A 38 -13.40 -5.29 0.11
CA PHE A 38 -14.61 -5.23 0.93
C PHE A 38 -15.12 -3.79 1.11
N GLY A 39 -14.48 -2.81 0.45
CA GLY A 39 -14.83 -1.39 0.51
C GLY A 39 -14.29 -0.66 1.74
N LYS A 40 -13.42 -1.29 2.55
CA LYS A 40 -12.78 -0.64 3.69
C LYS A 40 -11.77 0.36 3.19
N LYS A 41 -11.79 1.56 3.77
CA LYS A 41 -10.92 2.68 3.37
C LYS A 41 -9.97 3.07 4.48
N LYS A 42 -8.72 3.37 4.13
CA LYS A 42 -7.72 3.88 5.08
C LYS A 42 -6.77 4.86 4.39
N ILE A 43 -6.44 5.95 5.07
CA ILE A 43 -5.45 6.94 4.62
C ILE A 43 -4.12 6.64 5.29
N PHE A 44 -3.05 6.69 4.50
CA PHE A 44 -1.67 6.52 4.95
C PHE A 44 -0.89 7.77 4.56
N ARG A 45 -0.19 8.39 5.51
CA ARG A 45 0.79 9.45 5.25
C ARG A 45 2.06 8.84 4.68
N ALA A 46 1.99 8.48 3.41
CA ALA A 46 3.00 7.70 2.72
C ALA A 46 2.94 7.98 1.22
N ARG A 47 3.99 7.60 0.50
CA ARG A 47 4.02 7.52 -0.96
C ARG A 47 4.33 6.11 -1.42
N ILE A 48 3.93 5.78 -2.65
CA ILE A 48 4.28 4.51 -3.28
C ILE A 48 5.77 4.55 -3.62
N LYS A 49 6.55 3.65 -3.04
CA LYS A 49 7.98 3.45 -3.33
C LYS A 49 8.17 2.50 -4.53
N GLU A 50 7.44 1.38 -4.53
CA GLU A 50 7.55 0.34 -5.54
C GLU A 50 6.25 -0.47 -5.63
N MET A 51 5.93 -1.00 -6.81
CA MET A 51 4.82 -1.94 -7.01
C MET A 51 5.35 -3.23 -7.64
N ALA A 52 5.46 -4.29 -6.85
CA ALA A 52 5.82 -5.63 -7.29
C ALA A 52 4.53 -6.41 -7.59
N LEU A 53 3.90 -6.08 -8.73
CA LEU A 53 2.55 -6.56 -9.07
C LEU A 53 2.49 -8.08 -9.30
N VAL A 54 3.57 -8.69 -9.80
CA VAL A 54 3.67 -10.15 -9.95
C VAL A 54 3.68 -10.85 -8.59
N ASP A 55 4.29 -10.20 -7.59
CA ASP A 55 4.36 -10.71 -6.21
C ASP A 55 3.16 -10.28 -5.35
N HIS A 56 2.20 -9.57 -5.94
CA HIS A 56 1.04 -9.04 -5.23
C HIS A 56 1.43 -8.11 -4.06
N LYS A 57 2.47 -7.29 -4.23
CA LYS A 57 2.93 -6.35 -3.21
C LYS A 57 2.98 -4.90 -3.70
N ILE A 58 2.58 -3.99 -2.81
CA ILE A 58 2.74 -2.55 -2.94
C ILE A 58 3.64 -2.10 -1.78
N PHE A 59 4.78 -1.49 -2.07
CA PHE A 59 5.69 -0.97 -1.07
C PHE A 59 5.48 0.53 -0.90
N LEU A 60 5.34 0.93 0.35
CA LEU A 60 5.15 2.30 0.79
C LEU A 60 6.37 2.78 1.56
N GLU A 61 6.65 4.08 1.44
CA GLU A 61 7.58 4.80 2.31
C GLU A 61 6.84 5.98 2.95
N ALA A 62 7.16 6.27 4.21
CA ALA A 62 6.59 7.41 4.93
C ALA A 62 7.04 8.74 4.27
N ILE A 63 6.17 9.75 4.34
CA ILE A 63 6.45 11.13 3.92
C ILE A 63 7.01 11.92 5.11
#